data_AF-A0A947JZ66-F1
#
_entry.id   AF-A0A947JZ66-F1
#
_cell.length_a   1.000
_cell.length_b   1.000
_cell.length_c   1.000
_cell.angle_alpha   90.00
_cell.angle_beta   90.00
_cell.angle_gamma   90.00
#
_symmetry.space_group_name_H-M   'P 1'
#
loop_
_entity.id
_entity.type
_entity.pdbx_description
1 polymer ?
#
loop_
_entity_poly.entity_id
_entity_poly.type
_entity_poly.pdbx_seq_one_letter_code
_entity_poly.pdbx_strand_id
1 'polypeptide(L)'
;EFAGFGTAGWELGNLPLTATATPAMQRGNYVREALKRGLSIEQRTGANPYAFGLVGSTDSHTALATADEDNFFGKHTGNEPGPDRAMAPQNLGTSEGRFGWHYLAGGYAAAWARGNTRAEIFDAFRRREVYATTGPRMVLRVFAGFDFTAADWRGDWVRAGYNRGVPMGGELSATGRAPVLMISALKDPDGANLDRVQVIKGWVDESGEAQERVYDVVWSDMARRARGSDGKVPAVGDTVDRTRASYANSIGAPELRAAWTDPDYEAGQRAFYYVRVLEIPTPRWPLFDRLRFGIALPEEVVEASVAQERAYSSPIWVRPSPMSAPVAVRRTGAPRVAVGS
;
A
#
# COMPACT_ATOMS: atom_id res chain seq x y z
N GLU A 1 -12.56 -6.82 2.89
CA GLU A 1 -12.46 -5.51 2.21
C GLU A 1 -11.30 -5.58 1.21
N PHE A 2 -11.61 -5.84 -0.06
CA PHE A 2 -10.63 -5.87 -1.14
C PHE A 2 -10.51 -4.47 -1.75
N ALA A 3 -9.28 -4.07 -2.09
CA ALA A 3 -8.76 -2.71 -2.24
C ALA A 3 -9.62 -1.73 -3.07
N GLY A 4 -10.69 -1.18 -2.47
CA GLY A 4 -11.66 -0.25 -3.08
C GLY A 4 -11.08 1.13 -3.40
N PHE A 5 -10.05 1.19 -4.22
CA PHE A 5 -9.47 2.38 -4.82
C PHE A 5 -9.36 2.16 -6.32
N GLY A 6 -9.96 3.06 -7.09
CA GLY A 6 -9.85 3.04 -8.54
C GLY A 6 -10.33 1.75 -9.20
N THR A 7 -11.34 1.11 -8.61
CA THR A 7 -11.93 -0.10 -9.19
C THR A 7 -12.88 0.21 -10.33
N ALA A 8 -13.57 1.35 -10.29
CA ALA A 8 -14.63 1.73 -11.23
C ALA A 8 -14.27 1.44 -12.69
N GLY A 9 -15.11 0.65 -13.36
CA GLY A 9 -14.92 0.19 -14.74
C GLY A 9 -13.92 -0.96 -14.87
N TRP A 10 -12.93 -1.08 -13.98
CA TRP A 10 -11.97 -2.18 -13.93
C TRP A 10 -12.59 -3.45 -13.33
N GLU A 11 -13.65 -3.33 -12.53
CA GLU A 11 -14.39 -4.51 -12.04
C GLU A 11 -15.20 -5.24 -13.11
N LEU A 12 -15.40 -4.65 -14.29
CA LEU A 12 -16.31 -5.20 -15.31
C LEU A 12 -15.78 -6.48 -15.97
N GLY A 13 -14.46 -6.62 -16.13
CA GLY A 13 -13.88 -7.73 -16.87
C GLY A 13 -12.38 -7.64 -17.09
N ASN A 14 -11.85 -8.52 -17.95
CA ASN A 14 -10.45 -8.47 -18.35
C ASN A 14 -10.10 -7.17 -19.11
N LEU A 15 -8.81 -6.95 -19.39
CA LEU A 15 -8.34 -5.71 -20.04
C LEU A 15 -9.10 -5.37 -21.35
N PRO A 16 -9.31 -6.30 -22.31
CA PRO A 16 -10.07 -6.01 -23.53
C PRO A 16 -11.59 -6.09 -23.36
N LEU A 17 -12.12 -6.41 -22.16
CA LEU A 17 -13.54 -6.68 -21.90
C LEU A 17 -14.15 -7.78 -22.78
N THR A 18 -13.35 -8.77 -23.19
CA THR A 18 -13.83 -9.97 -23.87
C THR A 18 -14.38 -11.04 -22.92
N ALA A 19 -14.10 -10.91 -21.62
CA ALA A 19 -14.64 -11.76 -20.57
C ALA A 19 -15.00 -10.92 -19.34
N THR A 20 -16.19 -11.15 -18.80
CA THR A 20 -16.68 -10.48 -17.59
C THR A 20 -15.93 -10.99 -16.36
N ALA A 21 -15.74 -10.11 -15.38
CA ALA A 21 -15.06 -10.49 -14.15
C ALA A 21 -15.97 -11.42 -13.33
N THR A 22 -15.38 -12.45 -12.75
CA THR A 22 -16.08 -13.31 -11.78
C THR A 22 -15.52 -13.07 -10.37
N PRO A 23 -16.31 -13.31 -9.32
CA PRO A 23 -15.82 -13.19 -7.94
C PRO A 23 -14.57 -14.04 -7.67
N ALA A 24 -14.43 -15.20 -8.33
CA ALA A 24 -13.28 -16.09 -8.19
C ALA A 24 -11.96 -15.45 -8.63
N MET A 25 -12.00 -14.55 -9.63
CA MET A 25 -10.82 -13.88 -10.17
C MET A 25 -10.23 -12.85 -9.20
N GLN A 26 -11.06 -12.28 -8.31
CA GLN A 26 -10.60 -11.26 -7.36
C GLN A 26 -9.43 -11.75 -6.51
N ARG A 27 -9.38 -13.05 -6.18
CA ARG A 27 -8.26 -13.63 -5.43
C ARG A 27 -6.91 -13.52 -6.15
N GLY A 28 -6.90 -13.52 -7.48
CA GLY A 28 -5.69 -13.36 -8.29
C GLY A 28 -5.31 -11.90 -8.55
N ASN A 29 -6.22 -10.95 -8.31
CA ASN A 29 -6.06 -9.55 -8.70
C ASN A 29 -5.39 -8.69 -7.61
N TYR A 30 -5.34 -9.15 -6.36
CA TYR A 30 -4.83 -8.36 -5.25
C TYR A 30 -3.55 -8.91 -4.65
N VAL A 31 -2.60 -8.01 -4.43
CA VAL A 31 -1.31 -8.29 -3.80
C VAL A 31 -1.44 -8.99 -2.45
N ARG A 32 -2.45 -8.63 -1.64
CA ARG A 32 -2.67 -9.22 -0.31
C ARG A 32 -2.87 -10.73 -0.38
N GLU A 33 -3.55 -11.23 -1.41
CA GLU A 33 -3.74 -12.67 -1.61
C GLU A 33 -2.44 -13.36 -2.00
N ALA A 34 -1.59 -12.72 -2.81
CA ALA A 34 -0.26 -13.23 -3.11
C ALA A 34 0.61 -13.31 -1.85
N LEU A 35 0.57 -12.28 -0.98
CA LEU A 35 1.30 -12.28 0.30
C LEU A 35 0.83 -13.42 1.23
N LYS A 36 -0.49 -13.61 1.36
CA LYS A 36 -1.08 -14.74 2.11
C LYS A 36 -0.67 -16.09 1.53
N ARG A 37 -0.74 -16.24 0.21
CA ARG A 37 -0.30 -17.44 -0.49
C ARG A 37 1.19 -17.71 -0.23
N GLY A 38 1.99 -16.66 -0.13
CA GLY A 38 3.40 -16.72 0.26
C GLY A 38 3.61 -17.41 1.60
N LEU A 39 2.86 -17.02 2.63
CA LEU A 39 2.91 -17.66 3.95
C LEU A 39 2.54 -19.15 3.88
N SER A 40 1.47 -19.50 3.16
CA SER A 40 1.05 -20.91 3.01
C SER A 40 2.04 -21.77 2.22
N ILE A 41 2.77 -21.18 1.26
CA ILE A 41 3.87 -21.87 0.55
C ILE A 41 5.06 -22.05 1.49
N GLU A 42 5.39 -21.01 2.25
CA GLU A 42 6.50 -21.02 3.20
C GLU A 42 6.31 -22.08 4.29
N GLN A 43 5.10 -22.22 4.83
CA GLN A 43 4.80 -23.26 5.82
C GLN A 43 5.08 -24.68 5.30
N ARG A 44 4.83 -24.92 4.00
CA ARG A 44 5.00 -26.24 3.37
C ARG A 44 6.41 -26.51 2.85
N THR A 45 7.13 -25.46 2.44
CA THR A 45 8.38 -25.61 1.68
C THR A 45 9.59 -24.95 2.34
N GLY A 46 9.38 -24.12 3.35
CA GLY A 46 10.42 -23.28 3.97
C GLY A 46 10.79 -22.04 3.16
N ALA A 47 10.24 -21.84 1.95
CA ALA A 47 10.53 -20.71 1.08
C ALA A 47 9.28 -19.89 0.76
N ASN A 48 9.42 -18.57 0.73
CA ASN A 48 8.33 -17.64 0.39
C ASN A 48 8.64 -16.88 -0.90
N PRO A 49 8.09 -17.30 -2.06
CA PRO A 49 8.35 -16.62 -3.34
C PRO A 49 7.64 -15.27 -3.45
N TYR A 50 6.69 -14.97 -2.56
CA TYR A 50 5.92 -13.74 -2.55
C TYR A 50 6.37 -12.75 -1.45
N ALA A 51 7.56 -12.96 -0.89
CA ALA A 51 8.22 -12.00 -0.03
C ALA A 51 8.83 -10.84 -0.84
N PHE A 52 8.01 -10.09 -1.58
CA PHE A 52 8.45 -8.93 -2.36
C PHE A 52 8.12 -7.60 -1.65
N GLY A 53 8.77 -6.51 -2.08
CA GLY A 53 8.42 -5.14 -1.67
C GLY A 53 7.30 -4.56 -2.53
N LEU A 54 6.67 -3.49 -2.07
CA LEU A 54 5.59 -2.79 -2.79
C LEU A 54 6.06 -1.43 -3.29
N VAL A 55 5.79 -1.13 -4.55
CA VAL A 55 5.98 0.18 -5.17
C VAL A 55 4.72 0.58 -5.94
N GLY A 56 4.48 1.88 -6.03
CA GLY A 56 3.48 2.46 -6.91
C GLY A 56 4.16 2.86 -8.21
N SER A 57 3.43 2.82 -9.33
CA SER A 57 3.93 3.34 -10.60
C SER A 57 2.78 3.77 -11.47
N THR A 58 3.08 4.67 -12.40
CA THR A 58 2.23 5.01 -13.52
C THR A 58 2.60 4.19 -14.74
N ASP A 59 1.60 3.54 -15.34
CA ASP A 59 1.72 2.88 -16.65
C ASP A 59 1.33 3.87 -17.75
N SER A 60 2.16 4.91 -17.93
CA SER A 60 1.93 5.93 -18.95
C SER A 60 2.84 5.69 -20.16
N HIS A 61 2.23 5.57 -21.34
CA HIS A 61 2.87 5.37 -22.64
C HIS A 61 3.15 6.70 -23.38
N THR A 62 3.13 7.82 -22.66
CA THR A 62 3.33 9.18 -23.19
C THR A 62 4.74 9.71 -22.96
N ALA A 63 5.60 8.96 -22.24
CA ALA A 63 6.90 9.40 -21.73
C ALA A 63 6.86 10.60 -20.74
N LEU A 64 5.66 11.00 -20.28
CA LEU A 64 5.45 12.11 -19.35
C LEU A 64 5.37 11.62 -17.89
N ALA A 65 5.96 12.38 -16.97
CA ALA A 65 5.86 12.18 -15.52
C ALA A 65 4.68 12.98 -14.93
N THR A 66 3.46 12.59 -15.29
CA THR A 66 2.22 13.36 -15.05
C THR A 66 1.22 12.56 -14.23
N ALA A 67 1.65 12.12 -13.04
CA ALA A 67 0.89 11.23 -12.18
C ALA A 67 -0.05 11.97 -11.21
N ASP A 68 0.07 13.29 -11.10
CA ASP A 68 -0.77 14.13 -10.26
C ASP A 68 -2.14 14.37 -10.93
N GLU A 69 -3.23 14.34 -10.17
CA GLU A 69 -4.61 14.43 -10.70
C GLU A 69 -4.89 15.78 -11.39
N ASP A 70 -4.28 16.89 -10.96
CA ASP A 70 -4.40 18.22 -11.59
C ASP A 70 -3.51 18.39 -12.84
N ASN A 71 -2.53 17.51 -13.00
CA ASN A 71 -1.55 17.49 -14.06
C ASN A 71 -1.57 16.17 -14.86
N PHE A 72 -2.72 15.49 -14.96
CA PHE A 72 -2.80 14.19 -15.63
C PHE A 72 -2.94 14.31 -17.16
N PHE A 73 -1.95 13.81 -17.90
CA PHE A 73 -1.90 13.84 -19.37
C PHE A 73 -2.40 12.56 -20.05
N GLY A 74 -3.03 11.64 -19.32
CA GLY A 74 -3.54 10.39 -19.88
C GLY A 74 -2.53 9.24 -19.83
N LYS A 75 -3.00 8.02 -20.13
CA LYS A 75 -2.18 6.79 -20.14
C LYS A 75 -1.51 6.52 -21.49
N HIS A 76 -2.03 7.05 -22.57
CA HIS A 76 -1.45 6.93 -23.91
C HIS A 76 -1.85 8.15 -24.75
N THR A 77 -1.24 8.30 -25.93
CA THR A 77 -1.42 9.48 -26.80
C THR A 77 -2.89 9.71 -27.20
N GLY A 78 -3.69 8.64 -27.32
CA GLY A 78 -5.14 8.74 -27.54
C GLY A 78 -5.97 9.32 -26.37
N ASN A 79 -5.36 9.60 -25.21
CA ASN A 79 -6.00 10.18 -24.02
C ASN A 79 -5.33 11.47 -23.53
N GLU A 80 -4.59 12.13 -24.41
CA GLU A 80 -4.04 13.46 -24.10
C GLU A 80 -5.17 14.46 -23.78
N PRO A 81 -4.87 15.53 -23.01
CA PRO A 81 -5.88 16.49 -22.57
C PRO A 81 -6.75 17.02 -23.72
N GLY A 82 -8.06 16.83 -23.60
CA GLY A 82 -9.05 17.28 -24.57
C GLY A 82 -10.49 17.13 -24.04
N PRO A 83 -11.47 17.82 -24.64
CA PRO A 83 -12.82 17.94 -24.09
C PRO A 83 -13.56 16.60 -24.00
N ASP A 84 -13.31 15.67 -24.92
CA ASP A 84 -14.09 14.43 -24.99
C ASP A 84 -13.45 13.27 -24.21
N ARG A 85 -12.21 13.42 -23.73
CA ARG A 85 -11.39 12.28 -23.29
C ARG A 85 -11.97 11.57 -22.08
N ALA A 86 -12.68 12.26 -21.20
CA ALA A 86 -13.28 11.68 -19.99
C ALA A 86 -14.39 10.67 -20.34
N MET A 87 -15.17 10.96 -21.38
CA MET A 87 -16.31 10.14 -21.83
C MET A 87 -15.99 9.30 -23.06
N ALA A 88 -14.78 9.40 -23.61
CA ALA A 88 -14.33 8.54 -24.69
C ALA A 88 -14.24 7.08 -24.20
N PRO A 89 -14.75 6.09 -24.95
CA PRO A 89 -14.56 4.68 -24.63
C PRO A 89 -13.08 4.30 -24.52
N GLN A 90 -12.76 3.45 -23.55
CA GLN A 90 -11.41 3.04 -23.18
C GLN A 90 -11.30 1.54 -22.95
N ASN A 91 -11.31 0.78 -24.03
CA ASN A 91 -10.86 -0.61 -24.02
C ASN A 91 -10.49 -1.06 -25.44
N LEU A 92 -9.57 -2.01 -25.53
CA LEU A 92 -8.98 -2.46 -26.79
C LEU A 92 -9.87 -3.42 -27.60
N GLY A 93 -10.96 -3.92 -27.02
CA GLY A 93 -11.74 -5.03 -27.59
C GLY A 93 -13.13 -4.63 -28.06
N THR A 94 -13.98 -4.18 -27.15
CA THR A 94 -15.42 -4.02 -27.39
C THR A 94 -15.86 -2.56 -27.57
N SER A 95 -15.05 -1.59 -27.13
CA SER A 95 -15.42 -0.18 -26.97
C SER A 95 -16.63 0.05 -26.04
N GLU A 96 -16.93 -0.90 -25.16
CA GLU A 96 -18.06 -0.82 -24.22
C GLU A 96 -17.61 -0.81 -22.76
N GLY A 97 -18.40 -0.22 -21.86
CA GLY A 97 -18.26 -0.38 -20.40
C GLY A 97 -17.13 0.40 -19.71
N ARG A 98 -16.00 0.68 -20.39
CA ARG A 98 -14.93 1.53 -19.84
C ARG A 98 -14.83 2.85 -20.59
N PHE A 99 -14.64 3.93 -19.84
CA PHE A 99 -14.48 5.29 -20.34
C PHE A 99 -13.23 5.94 -19.75
N GLY A 100 -12.79 7.06 -20.34
CA GLY A 100 -11.64 7.83 -19.90
C GLY A 100 -11.56 8.00 -18.39
N TRP A 101 -12.62 8.52 -17.79
CA TRP A 101 -12.68 8.87 -16.37
C TRP A 101 -12.44 7.69 -15.41
N HIS A 102 -12.51 6.43 -15.88
CA HIS A 102 -12.13 5.26 -15.10
C HIS A 102 -10.61 5.11 -14.89
N TYR A 103 -9.77 5.78 -15.70
CA TYR A 103 -8.33 5.78 -15.49
C TYR A 103 -7.94 6.63 -14.29
N LEU A 104 -6.97 6.14 -13.53
CA LEU A 104 -6.36 6.83 -12.40
C LEU A 104 -5.12 7.57 -12.87
N ALA A 105 -4.83 8.75 -12.32
CA ALA A 105 -3.62 9.48 -12.70
C ALA A 105 -2.36 8.64 -12.38
N GLY A 106 -2.34 8.06 -11.17
CA GLY A 106 -1.53 6.90 -10.80
C GLY A 106 -0.34 7.22 -9.90
N GLY A 107 0.38 6.18 -9.50
CA GLY A 107 1.21 6.21 -8.29
C GLY A 107 2.69 6.52 -8.48
N TYR A 108 3.35 6.83 -7.35
CA TYR A 108 4.80 6.97 -7.27
C TYR A 108 5.45 5.80 -6.51
N ALA A 109 6.69 5.51 -6.90
CA ALA A 109 7.58 4.62 -6.17
C ALA A 109 8.44 5.46 -5.23
N ALA A 110 8.45 5.10 -3.96
CA ALA A 110 9.31 5.74 -2.97
C ALA A 110 10.31 4.73 -2.39
N ALA A 111 11.53 5.18 -2.16
CA ALA A 111 12.62 4.35 -1.65
C ALA A 111 13.39 5.08 -0.55
N TRP A 112 13.61 4.41 0.58
CA TRP A 112 14.49 4.93 1.62
C TRP A 112 15.93 4.56 1.31
N ALA A 113 16.62 5.43 0.58
CA ALA A 113 18.04 5.31 0.28
C ALA A 113 18.88 6.18 1.24
N ARG A 114 20.15 5.82 1.44
CA ARG A 114 21.09 6.61 2.27
C ARG A 114 21.58 7.88 1.56
N GLY A 115 21.46 7.89 0.25
CA GLY A 115 21.79 9.02 -0.62
C GLY A 115 21.14 8.84 -1.99
N ASN A 116 21.27 9.88 -2.82
CA ASN A 116 20.65 9.94 -4.15
C ASN A 116 21.59 9.41 -5.24
N THR A 117 22.08 8.19 -5.06
CA THR A 117 22.89 7.48 -6.06
C THR A 117 22.14 6.26 -6.58
N ARG A 118 22.41 5.88 -7.84
CA ARG A 118 21.83 4.66 -8.43
C ARG A 118 22.08 3.43 -7.55
N ALA A 119 23.27 3.32 -6.97
CA ALA A 119 23.64 2.21 -6.09
C ALA A 119 22.78 2.19 -4.82
N GLU A 120 22.69 3.31 -4.11
CA GLU A 120 21.93 3.37 -2.85
C GLU A 120 20.42 3.19 -3.05
N ILE A 121 19.88 3.70 -4.16
CA ILE A 121 18.49 3.45 -4.56
C ILE A 121 18.30 1.97 -4.89
N PHE A 122 19.17 1.37 -5.72
CA PHE A 122 19.08 -0.06 -6.03
C PHE A 122 19.16 -0.93 -4.78
N ASP A 123 20.04 -0.58 -3.84
CA ASP A 123 20.15 -1.28 -2.56
C ASP A 123 18.85 -1.17 -1.75
N ALA A 124 18.14 -0.03 -1.82
CA ALA A 124 16.84 0.16 -1.16
C ALA A 124 15.79 -0.79 -1.73
N PHE A 125 15.73 -0.92 -3.05
CA PHE A 125 14.86 -1.89 -3.72
C PHE A 125 15.26 -3.33 -3.39
N ARG A 126 16.56 -3.66 -3.37
CA ARG A 126 17.05 -5.00 -3.01
C ARG A 126 16.66 -5.42 -1.60
N ARG A 127 16.74 -4.50 -0.62
CA ARG A 127 16.28 -4.76 0.75
C ARG A 127 14.78 -4.53 0.96
N ARG A 128 14.05 -4.15 -0.10
CA ARG A 128 12.60 -3.89 -0.09
C ARG A 128 12.17 -2.75 0.83
N GLU A 129 13.07 -1.82 1.14
CA GLU A 129 12.75 -0.64 1.96
C GLU A 129 12.16 0.47 1.08
N VAL A 130 11.03 0.13 0.49
CA VAL A 130 10.30 0.89 -0.51
C VAL A 130 8.82 0.91 -0.15
N TYR A 131 8.08 1.87 -0.70
CA TYR A 131 6.63 1.95 -0.51
C TYR A 131 5.95 2.56 -1.75
N ALA A 132 4.65 2.32 -1.86
CA ALA A 132 3.81 2.82 -2.92
C ALA A 132 3.01 4.04 -2.44
N THR A 133 2.77 5.00 -3.33
CA THR A 133 1.67 5.96 -3.19
C THR A 133 0.77 5.87 -4.41
N THR A 134 -0.50 6.26 -4.30
CA THR A 134 -1.46 6.23 -5.43
C THR A 134 -1.50 7.53 -6.25
N GLY A 135 -0.73 8.53 -5.83
CA GLY A 135 -0.59 9.82 -6.50
C GLY A 135 0.21 10.79 -5.64
N PRO A 136 -0.21 11.14 -4.42
CA PRO A 136 0.49 12.11 -3.59
C PRO A 136 1.88 11.64 -3.13
N ARG A 137 2.79 12.58 -2.87
CA ARG A 137 4.14 12.37 -2.31
C ARG A 137 4.12 12.24 -0.78
N MET A 138 3.18 11.45 -0.26
CA MET A 138 3.13 11.09 1.16
C MET A 138 4.46 10.45 1.60
N VAL A 139 4.92 10.79 2.81
CA VAL A 139 6.11 10.17 3.40
C VAL A 139 5.67 9.12 4.40
N LEU A 140 6.02 7.85 4.13
CA LEU A 140 5.71 6.72 5.00
C LEU A 140 6.99 5.99 5.39
N ARG A 141 7.16 5.76 6.70
CA ARG A 141 8.25 4.94 7.23
C ARG A 141 7.78 4.10 8.40
N VAL A 142 8.17 2.84 8.38
CA VAL A 142 7.72 1.83 9.34
C VAL A 142 8.91 1.00 9.80
N PHE A 143 9.01 0.78 11.10
CA PHE A 143 9.88 -0.21 11.71
C PHE A 143 9.07 -1.16 12.57
N ALA A 144 9.49 -2.42 12.68
CA ALA A 144 8.95 -3.38 13.63
C ALA A 144 10.04 -3.91 14.55
N GLY A 145 9.72 -4.04 15.83
CA GLY A 145 10.59 -4.55 16.88
C GLY A 145 9.76 -5.09 18.03
N PHE A 146 10.35 -5.29 19.21
CA PHE A 146 9.63 -5.86 20.37
C PHE A 146 9.62 -4.96 21.60
N ASP A 147 10.40 -3.87 21.58
CA ASP A 147 10.65 -3.00 22.74
C ASP A 147 10.53 -1.50 22.38
N PHE A 148 9.87 -1.19 21.26
CA PHE A 148 9.52 0.19 20.91
C PHE A 148 8.40 0.70 21.82
N THR A 149 8.47 2.00 22.12
CA THR A 149 7.49 2.69 22.97
C THR A 149 7.25 4.10 22.45
N ALA A 150 6.21 4.77 22.97
CA ALA A 150 5.98 6.19 22.67
C ALA A 150 7.14 7.12 23.10
N ALA A 151 8.03 6.66 24.00
CA ALA A 151 9.18 7.45 24.41
C ALA A 151 10.22 7.62 23.29
N ASP A 152 10.28 6.69 22.34
CA ASP A 152 11.24 6.71 21.25
C ASP A 152 11.05 7.92 20.31
N TRP A 153 9.84 8.47 20.25
CA TRP A 153 9.55 9.68 19.47
C TRP A 153 10.31 10.93 19.94
N ARG A 154 10.81 10.95 21.18
CA ARG A 154 11.61 12.07 21.70
C ARG A 154 13.07 12.04 21.26
N GLY A 155 13.54 10.91 20.72
CA GLY A 155 14.91 10.73 20.27
C GLY A 155 15.01 10.52 18.76
N ASP A 156 16.17 10.01 18.33
CA ASP A 156 16.37 9.54 16.95
C ASP A 156 15.72 8.17 16.76
N TRP A 157 14.39 8.20 16.56
CA TRP A 157 13.57 7.01 16.39
C TRP A 157 13.95 6.20 15.14
N VAL A 158 14.51 6.84 14.11
CA VAL A 158 14.98 6.16 12.89
C VAL A 158 16.20 5.31 13.21
N ARG A 159 17.20 5.88 13.90
CA ARG A 159 18.37 5.13 14.38
C ARG A 159 17.95 4.02 15.34
N ALA A 160 17.01 4.28 16.24
CA ALA A 160 16.46 3.24 17.12
C ALA A 160 15.79 2.12 16.30
N GLY A 161 15.04 2.48 15.25
CA GLY A 161 14.41 1.58 14.30
C GLY A 161 15.38 0.60 13.65
N TYR A 162 16.50 1.11 13.12
CA TYR A 162 17.54 0.27 12.51
C TYR A 162 18.35 -0.55 13.52
N ASN A 163 18.50 -0.07 14.75
CA ASN A 163 19.32 -0.75 15.77
C ASN A 163 18.56 -1.85 16.52
N ARG A 164 17.26 -1.68 16.76
CA ARG A 164 16.46 -2.56 17.63
C ARG A 164 15.32 -3.29 16.89
N GLY A 165 15.16 -3.02 15.60
CA GLY A 165 14.09 -3.61 14.80
C GLY A 165 14.50 -3.81 13.35
N VAL A 166 13.49 -3.95 12.49
CA VAL A 166 13.65 -4.06 11.04
C VAL A 166 12.76 -3.03 10.35
N PRO A 167 13.22 -2.41 9.25
CA PRO A 167 12.39 -1.51 8.46
C PRO A 167 11.33 -2.29 7.66
N MET A 168 10.36 -1.58 7.09
CA MET A 168 9.47 -2.13 6.07
C MET A 168 10.24 -2.85 4.95
N GLY A 169 9.71 -4.00 4.50
CA GLY A 169 10.43 -4.92 3.61
C GLY A 169 11.38 -5.90 4.31
N GLY A 170 11.64 -5.68 5.60
CA GLY A 170 12.48 -6.53 6.43
C GLY A 170 11.77 -7.76 7.01
N GLU A 171 12.53 -8.55 7.76
CA GLU A 171 12.05 -9.79 8.39
C GLU A 171 12.42 -9.79 9.87
N LEU A 172 11.40 -9.89 10.72
CA LEU A 172 11.51 -9.92 12.17
C LEU A 172 11.45 -11.37 12.65
N SER A 173 12.50 -11.83 13.33
CA SER A 173 12.52 -13.13 14.00
C SER A 173 11.67 -13.07 15.28
N ALA A 174 10.63 -13.90 15.34
CA ALA A 174 9.70 -13.92 16.47
C ALA A 174 10.41 -14.31 17.78
N THR A 175 10.16 -13.55 18.85
CA THR A 175 10.66 -13.86 20.21
C THR A 175 9.57 -14.38 21.14
N GLY A 176 8.40 -14.74 20.60
CA GLY A 176 7.19 -15.06 21.37
C GLY A 176 6.44 -13.85 21.93
N ARG A 177 6.96 -12.62 21.74
CA ARG A 177 6.28 -11.37 22.08
C ARG A 177 5.60 -10.79 20.84
N ALA A 178 4.49 -10.08 21.05
CA ALA A 178 3.83 -9.34 19.99
C ALA A 178 4.78 -8.26 19.41
N PRO A 179 4.86 -8.13 18.08
CA PRO A 179 5.63 -7.06 17.46
C PRO A 179 5.00 -5.70 17.75
N VAL A 180 5.86 -4.71 17.96
CA VAL A 180 5.50 -3.29 18.02
C VAL A 180 5.94 -2.63 16.73
N LEU A 181 5.01 -1.98 16.04
CA LEU A 181 5.25 -1.22 14.82
C LEU A 181 5.38 0.27 15.18
N MET A 182 6.55 0.86 14.92
CA MET A 182 6.72 2.31 14.88
C MET A 182 6.38 2.82 13.49
N ILE A 183 5.33 3.63 13.41
CA ILE A 183 4.74 4.10 12.15
C ILE A 183 4.78 5.62 12.15
N SER A 184 5.34 6.20 11.09
CA SER A 184 5.32 7.64 10.81
C SER A 184 4.78 7.87 9.40
N ALA A 185 3.74 8.70 9.31
CA ALA A 185 3.14 9.14 8.07
C ALA A 185 3.04 10.67 8.07
N LEU A 186 3.50 11.30 6.98
CA LEU A 186 3.35 12.73 6.72
C LEU A 186 2.58 12.91 5.41
N LYS A 187 1.72 13.92 5.38
CA LYS A 187 1.06 14.32 4.14
C LYS A 187 2.08 14.72 3.07
N ASP A 188 1.65 14.69 1.81
CA ASP A 188 2.34 15.44 0.77
C ASP A 188 2.41 16.93 1.17
N PRO A 189 3.59 17.59 1.14
CA PRO A 189 3.72 19.01 1.46
C PRO A 189 2.68 19.90 0.77
N ASP A 190 2.38 19.62 -0.49
CA ASP A 190 1.45 20.38 -1.32
C ASP A 190 0.06 19.73 -1.42
N GLY A 191 -0.10 18.52 -0.84
CA GLY A 191 -1.34 17.75 -0.89
C GLY A 191 -2.18 17.80 0.39
N ALA A 192 -3.10 16.84 0.47
CA ALA A 192 -4.17 16.83 1.44
C ALA A 192 -3.75 16.28 2.81
N ASN A 193 -4.43 16.72 3.87
CA ASN A 193 -4.19 16.17 5.20
C ASN A 193 -4.52 14.67 5.28
N LEU A 194 -3.92 13.97 6.24
CA LEU A 194 -4.13 12.55 6.46
C LEU A 194 -5.45 12.27 7.20
N ASP A 195 -6.24 11.30 6.71
CA ASP A 195 -7.38 10.74 7.44
C ASP A 195 -6.87 9.80 8.54
N ARG A 196 -6.25 8.69 8.15
CA ARG A 196 -5.90 7.60 9.07
C ARG A 196 -4.74 6.74 8.58
N VAL A 197 -4.15 6.04 9.53
CA VAL A 197 -3.19 4.97 9.28
C VAL A 197 -3.77 3.64 9.75
N GLN A 198 -3.67 2.66 8.87
CA GLN A 198 -4.11 1.30 9.10
C GLN A 198 -2.94 0.33 9.04
N VAL A 199 -2.98 -0.69 9.89
CA VAL A 199 -2.12 -1.86 9.77
C VAL A 199 -2.94 -3.01 9.22
N ILE A 200 -2.43 -3.65 8.16
CA ILE A 200 -3.00 -4.86 7.60
C ILE A 200 -2.10 -6.01 8.01
N LYS A 201 -2.67 -6.93 8.79
CA LYS A 201 -2.05 -8.19 9.18
C LYS A 201 -2.57 -9.31 8.27
N GLY A 202 -1.69 -10.15 7.77
CA GLY A 202 -2.03 -11.46 7.25
C GLY A 202 -1.22 -12.53 7.97
N TRP A 203 -1.84 -13.66 8.29
CA TRP A 203 -1.17 -14.75 8.99
C TRP A 203 -1.71 -16.10 8.53
N VAL A 204 -1.03 -17.16 8.95
CA VAL A 204 -1.55 -18.53 8.85
C VAL A 204 -1.86 -19.02 10.25
N ASP A 205 -3.08 -19.49 10.46
CA ASP A 205 -3.53 -20.02 11.75
C ASP A 205 -3.07 -21.48 11.98
N GLU A 206 -3.41 -22.03 13.15
CA GLU A 206 -3.03 -23.40 13.53
C GLU A 206 -3.59 -24.46 12.58
N SER A 207 -4.70 -24.18 11.90
CA SER A 207 -5.31 -25.08 10.91
C SER A 207 -4.60 -25.04 9.55
N GLY A 208 -3.68 -24.08 9.34
CA GLY A 208 -3.01 -23.86 8.07
C GLY A 208 -3.80 -22.94 7.12
N GLU A 209 -4.89 -22.33 7.58
CA GLU A 209 -5.68 -21.39 6.80
C GLU A 209 -5.11 -19.98 6.88
N ALA A 210 -5.15 -19.27 5.74
CA ALA A 210 -4.66 -17.92 5.65
C ALA A 210 -5.73 -16.92 6.08
N GLN A 211 -5.40 -16.12 7.08
CA GLN A 211 -6.28 -15.13 7.68
C GLN A 211 -5.79 -13.70 7.39
N GLU A 212 -6.68 -12.72 7.53
CA GLU A 212 -6.33 -11.30 7.45
C GLU A 212 -7.16 -10.44 8.39
N ARG A 213 -6.57 -9.32 8.81
CA ARG A 213 -7.26 -8.31 9.61
C ARG A 213 -6.72 -6.93 9.32
N VAL A 214 -7.61 -5.94 9.32
CA VAL A 214 -7.28 -4.52 9.16
C VAL A 214 -7.53 -3.82 10.49
N TYR A 215 -6.55 -3.05 10.95
CA TYR A 215 -6.62 -2.27 12.17
C TYR A 215 -6.51 -0.79 11.81
N ASP A 216 -7.53 0.01 12.11
CA ASP A 216 -7.34 1.46 12.24
C ASP A 216 -6.47 1.71 13.48
N VAL A 217 -5.26 2.25 13.31
CA VAL A 217 -4.27 2.37 14.41
C VAL A 217 -4.22 3.78 14.98
N VAL A 218 -4.21 4.79 14.11
CA VAL A 218 -4.22 6.20 14.47
C VAL A 218 -4.94 6.97 13.37
N TRP A 219 -5.73 7.98 13.75
CA TRP A 219 -6.50 8.79 12.79
C TRP A 219 -6.63 10.23 13.25
N SER A 220 -7.01 11.10 12.33
CA SER A 220 -7.28 12.50 12.61
C SER A 220 -8.53 12.66 13.49
N ASP A 221 -8.45 13.62 14.42
CA ASP A 221 -9.53 13.95 15.37
C ASP A 221 -10.07 12.74 16.16
N MET A 222 -9.17 11.90 16.73
CA MET A 222 -9.57 10.73 17.53
C MET A 222 -10.48 11.07 18.71
N ALA A 223 -10.41 12.30 19.21
CA ALA A 223 -11.25 12.77 20.31
C ALA A 223 -12.73 12.85 19.92
N ARG A 224 -13.04 13.25 18.67
CA ARG A 224 -14.41 13.36 18.18
C ARG A 224 -14.85 12.16 17.33
N ARG A 225 -13.93 11.58 16.57
CA ARG A 225 -14.17 10.39 15.74
C ARG A 225 -13.92 9.12 16.54
N ALA A 226 -14.79 8.87 17.52
CA ALA A 226 -14.71 7.68 18.35
C ALA A 226 -14.88 6.40 17.52
N ARG A 227 -14.09 5.37 17.83
CA ARG A 227 -14.22 4.05 17.23
C ARG A 227 -15.57 3.43 17.65
N GLY A 228 -16.32 2.89 16.69
CA GLY A 228 -17.56 2.18 16.94
C GLY A 228 -17.33 0.83 17.64
N SER A 229 -18.42 0.23 18.14
CA SER A 229 -18.41 -1.11 18.73
C SER A 229 -18.03 -2.22 17.74
N ASP A 230 -18.18 -1.96 16.44
CA ASP A 230 -17.75 -2.81 15.34
C ASP A 230 -16.25 -2.71 15.03
N GLY A 231 -15.52 -1.89 15.79
CA GLY A 231 -14.09 -1.68 15.64
C GLY A 231 -13.71 -0.67 14.55
N LYS A 232 -14.68 -0.10 13.82
CA LYS A 232 -14.44 0.83 12.71
C LYS A 232 -14.44 2.28 13.17
N VAL A 233 -13.71 3.11 12.44
CA VAL A 233 -13.68 4.56 12.64
C VAL A 233 -14.56 5.25 11.60
N PRO A 234 -15.44 6.19 11.99
CA PRO A 234 -16.25 6.99 11.08
C PRO A 234 -15.43 7.64 9.96
N ALA A 235 -16.04 7.93 8.81
CA ALA A 235 -15.37 8.68 7.74
C ALA A 235 -14.89 10.06 8.24
N VAL A 236 -13.80 10.58 7.65
CA VAL A 236 -13.22 11.89 8.03
C VAL A 236 -14.07 13.08 7.58
N GLY A 237 -15.01 12.85 6.65
CA GLY A 237 -15.78 13.88 5.95
C GLY A 237 -15.28 14.07 4.52
N ASP A 238 -15.99 14.91 3.77
CA ASP A 238 -15.64 15.29 2.40
C ASP A 238 -15.66 16.82 2.32
N THR A 239 -14.54 17.43 1.93
CA THR A 239 -14.40 18.87 1.74
C THR A 239 -14.15 19.25 0.28
N VAL A 240 -14.36 18.31 -0.65
CA VAL A 240 -14.16 18.51 -2.09
C VAL A 240 -15.27 19.39 -2.66
N ASP A 241 -14.86 20.52 -3.22
CA ASP A 241 -15.68 21.32 -4.11
C ASP A 241 -15.54 20.77 -5.54
N ARG A 242 -16.52 19.97 -5.94
CA ARG A 242 -16.62 19.36 -7.27
C ARG A 242 -16.83 20.37 -8.40
N THR A 243 -17.30 21.57 -8.08
CA THR A 243 -17.50 22.65 -9.07
C THR A 243 -16.21 23.40 -9.35
N ARG A 244 -15.30 23.46 -8.37
CA ARG A 244 -14.02 24.17 -8.47
C ARG A 244 -12.81 23.25 -8.62
N ALA A 245 -13.02 21.92 -8.62
CA ALA A 245 -11.96 20.92 -8.57
C ALA A 245 -10.93 21.25 -7.47
N SER A 246 -11.45 21.56 -6.28
CA SER A 246 -10.64 21.99 -5.14
C SER A 246 -11.15 21.36 -3.86
N TYR A 247 -10.47 21.54 -2.75
CA TYR A 247 -10.89 21.01 -1.46
C TYR A 247 -10.35 21.88 -0.32
N ALA A 248 -11.06 21.88 0.81
CA ALA A 248 -10.57 22.54 2.02
C ALA A 248 -9.74 21.57 2.88
N ASN A 249 -8.50 21.94 3.18
CA ASN A 249 -7.63 21.21 4.12
C ASN A 249 -7.98 21.50 5.59
N SER A 250 -9.27 21.65 5.91
CA SER A 250 -9.77 21.97 7.25
C SER A 250 -10.01 20.75 8.14
N ILE A 251 -10.00 19.55 7.56
CA ILE A 251 -10.10 18.25 8.24
C ILE A 251 -8.80 17.46 8.06
N GLY A 252 -8.66 16.31 8.73
CA GLY A 252 -7.45 15.49 8.69
C GLY A 252 -6.34 15.98 9.62
N ALA A 253 -5.16 15.38 9.53
CA ALA A 253 -3.96 15.80 10.24
C ALA A 253 -2.73 15.84 9.32
N PRO A 254 -1.80 16.80 9.48
CA PRO A 254 -0.60 16.87 8.62
C PRO A 254 0.39 15.72 8.88
N GLU A 255 0.33 15.14 10.08
CA GLU A 255 1.19 14.04 10.51
C GLU A 255 0.38 13.06 11.36
N LEU A 256 0.64 11.76 11.17
CA LEU A 256 0.15 10.69 12.04
C LEU A 256 1.31 9.79 12.44
N ARG A 257 1.43 9.53 13.76
CA ARG A 257 2.44 8.63 14.33
C ARG A 257 1.80 7.62 15.27
N ALA A 258 2.32 6.40 15.31
CA ALA A 258 1.89 5.38 16.26
C ALA A 258 3.03 4.44 16.63
N ALA A 259 3.08 4.04 17.91
CA ALA A 259 3.75 2.83 18.35
C ALA A 259 2.66 1.80 18.66
N TRP A 260 2.42 0.88 17.74
CA TRP A 260 1.28 -0.03 17.78
C TRP A 260 1.71 -1.47 18.01
N THR A 261 1.16 -2.10 19.03
CA THR A 261 1.36 -3.53 19.31
C THR A 261 0.20 -4.31 18.73
N ASP A 262 0.50 -5.43 18.04
CA ASP A 262 -0.54 -6.34 17.56
C ASP A 262 -1.32 -6.96 18.74
N PRO A 263 -2.62 -6.63 18.92
CA PRO A 263 -3.40 -7.13 20.04
C PRO A 263 -3.82 -8.60 19.87
N ASP A 264 -3.79 -9.13 18.64
CA ASP A 264 -4.21 -10.49 18.32
C ASP A 264 -3.01 -11.36 17.90
N TYR A 265 -1.79 -11.01 18.34
CA TYR A 265 -0.60 -11.79 18.03
C TYR A 265 -0.59 -13.11 18.82
N GLU A 266 -0.40 -14.22 18.11
CA GLU A 266 -0.11 -15.51 18.73
C GLU A 266 1.33 -15.93 18.43
N ALA A 267 2.01 -16.43 19.46
CA ALA A 267 3.39 -16.86 19.35
C ALA A 267 3.53 -18.03 18.36
N GLY A 268 4.57 -17.98 17.53
CA GLY A 268 4.85 -19.04 16.55
C GLY A 268 4.07 -18.91 15.23
N GLN A 269 3.20 -17.92 15.07
CA GLN A 269 2.56 -17.62 13.78
C GLN A 269 3.57 -17.07 12.76
N ARG A 270 3.41 -17.50 11.51
CA ARG A 270 3.98 -16.79 10.35
C ARG A 270 3.00 -15.69 9.96
N ALA A 271 3.47 -14.45 9.94
CA ALA A 271 2.63 -13.31 9.63
C ALA A 271 3.37 -12.30 8.76
N PHE A 272 2.62 -11.43 8.09
CA PHE A 272 3.13 -10.18 7.54
C PHE A 272 2.28 -9.02 8.03
N TYR A 273 2.92 -7.85 8.08
CA TYR A 273 2.26 -6.58 8.37
C TYR A 273 2.64 -5.58 7.30
N TYR A 274 1.67 -4.89 6.73
CA TYR A 274 1.95 -3.69 5.94
C TYR A 274 1.03 -2.55 6.39
N VAL A 275 1.49 -1.33 6.19
CA VAL A 275 0.77 -0.11 6.58
C VAL A 275 0.06 0.47 5.36
N ARG A 276 -1.18 0.90 5.55
CA ARG A 276 -1.96 1.68 4.58
C ARG A 276 -2.27 3.04 5.20
N VAL A 277 -1.83 4.11 4.56
CA VAL A 277 -2.20 5.49 4.92
C VAL A 277 -3.31 5.94 3.98
N LEU A 278 -4.27 6.71 4.49
CA LEU A 278 -5.33 7.32 3.72
C LEU A 278 -5.29 8.83 4.00
N GLU A 279 -5.35 9.65 2.95
CA GLU A 279 -5.61 11.09 3.09
C GLU A 279 -7.10 11.41 3.12
N ILE A 280 -7.45 12.68 3.30
CA ILE A 280 -8.84 13.14 3.13
C ILE A 280 -9.23 13.09 1.64
N PRO A 281 -10.53 13.11 1.30
CA PRO A 281 -10.95 13.10 -0.11
C PRO A 281 -10.38 14.27 -0.92
N THR A 282 -9.95 13.98 -2.15
CA THR A 282 -9.39 14.94 -3.11
C THR A 282 -10.04 14.82 -4.49
N PRO A 283 -10.09 15.91 -5.29
CA PRO A 283 -10.61 15.88 -6.66
C PRO A 283 -9.77 14.98 -7.56
N ARG A 284 -10.42 14.25 -8.48
CA ARG A 284 -9.75 13.55 -9.58
C ARG A 284 -9.69 14.41 -10.86
N TRP A 285 -8.80 14.04 -11.77
CA TRP A 285 -8.54 14.68 -13.06
C TRP A 285 -9.79 15.00 -13.90
N PRO A 286 -10.90 14.23 -13.89
CA PRO A 286 -12.08 14.59 -14.66
C PRO A 286 -12.70 15.92 -14.20
N LEU A 287 -12.61 16.27 -12.90
CA LEU A 287 -13.08 17.56 -12.40
C LEU A 287 -12.20 18.72 -12.87
N PHE A 288 -10.88 18.51 -12.93
CA PHE A 288 -9.95 19.52 -13.46
C PHE A 288 -10.18 19.76 -14.95
N ASP A 289 -10.40 18.69 -15.73
CA ASP A 289 -10.70 18.79 -17.16
C ASP A 289 -12.05 19.46 -17.43
N ARG A 290 -13.06 19.17 -16.61
CA ARG A 290 -14.36 19.86 -16.66
C ARG A 290 -14.18 21.38 -16.66
N LEU A 291 -13.31 21.89 -15.80
CA LEU A 291 -13.01 23.33 -15.70
C LEU A 291 -12.10 23.82 -16.81
N ARG A 292 -11.04 23.06 -17.11
CA ARG A 292 -10.05 23.41 -18.14
C ARG A 292 -10.68 23.55 -19.52
N PHE A 293 -11.66 22.72 -19.85
CA PHE A 293 -12.29 22.68 -21.16
C PHE A 293 -13.72 23.25 -21.20
N GLY A 294 -14.27 23.65 -20.05
CA GLY A 294 -15.63 24.19 -19.98
C GLY A 294 -16.72 23.20 -20.40
N ILE A 295 -16.48 21.91 -20.19
CA ILE A 295 -17.40 20.82 -20.59
C ILE A 295 -18.38 20.48 -19.46
N ALA A 296 -19.51 19.88 -19.81
CA ALA A 296 -20.39 19.23 -18.85
C ALA A 296 -20.04 17.75 -18.73
N LEU A 297 -20.02 17.24 -17.51
CA LEU A 297 -19.94 15.80 -17.22
C LEU A 297 -21.26 15.34 -16.61
N PRO A 298 -21.68 14.09 -16.84
CA PRO A 298 -22.81 13.50 -16.14
C PRO A 298 -22.64 13.58 -14.62
N GLU A 299 -23.75 13.72 -13.89
CA GLU A 299 -23.73 13.90 -12.43
C GLU A 299 -23.04 12.72 -11.73
N GLU A 300 -23.30 11.50 -12.19
CA GLU A 300 -22.66 10.29 -11.67
C GLU A 300 -21.14 10.28 -11.85
N VAL A 301 -20.63 10.88 -12.92
CA VAL A 301 -19.18 11.01 -13.17
C VAL A 301 -18.59 12.09 -12.26
N VAL A 302 -19.30 13.20 -12.08
CA VAL A 302 -18.87 14.27 -11.17
C VAL A 302 -18.77 13.75 -9.74
N GLU A 303 -19.77 13.00 -9.28
CA GLU A 303 -19.78 12.42 -7.93
C GLU A 303 -18.72 11.33 -7.74
N ALA A 304 -18.44 10.53 -8.77
CA ALA A 304 -17.40 9.50 -8.74
C ALA A 304 -15.97 10.04 -8.94
N SER A 305 -15.81 11.33 -9.28
CA SER A 305 -14.51 11.96 -9.55
C SER A 305 -13.85 12.53 -8.29
N VAL A 306 -13.94 11.76 -7.20
CA VAL A 306 -13.27 12.02 -5.92
C VAL A 306 -12.46 10.78 -5.55
N ALA A 307 -11.22 10.99 -5.11
CA ALA A 307 -10.34 9.93 -4.64
C ALA A 307 -10.05 10.11 -3.15
N GLN A 308 -9.78 8.99 -2.48
CA GLN A 308 -9.11 9.01 -1.19
C GLN A 308 -7.76 8.33 -1.39
N GLU A 309 -6.75 9.15 -1.68
CA GLU A 309 -5.41 8.68 -2.02
C GLU A 309 -4.73 7.98 -0.83
N ARG A 310 -3.75 7.14 -1.16
CA ARG A 310 -3.18 6.15 -0.24
C ARG A 310 -1.68 6.02 -0.38
N ALA A 311 -1.05 5.62 0.72
CA ALA A 311 0.29 5.06 0.71
C ALA A 311 0.28 3.63 1.26
N TYR A 312 1.13 2.76 0.74
CA TYR A 312 1.26 1.36 1.17
C TYR A 312 2.73 1.01 1.41
N SER A 313 3.08 0.60 2.63
CA SER A 313 4.44 0.14 2.94
C SER A 313 4.73 -1.21 2.29
N SER A 314 5.99 -1.51 2.04
CA SER A 314 6.39 -2.91 1.87
C SER A 314 6.06 -3.73 3.14
N PRO A 315 5.77 -5.04 3.02
CA PRO A 315 5.41 -5.85 4.17
C PRO A 315 6.64 -6.12 5.04
N ILE A 316 6.45 -6.11 6.36
CA ILE A 316 7.37 -6.68 7.33
C ILE A 316 6.90 -8.10 7.60
N TRP A 317 7.80 -9.07 7.47
CA TRP A 317 7.51 -10.47 7.73
C TRP A 317 7.89 -10.85 9.15
N VAL A 318 7.00 -11.50 9.89
CA VAL A 318 7.31 -12.13 11.16
C VAL A 318 7.44 -13.63 10.92
N ARG A 319 8.64 -14.15 11.17
CA ARG A 319 8.93 -15.58 11.03
C ARG A 319 9.16 -16.19 12.40
N PRO A 320 8.65 -17.40 12.66
CA PRO A 320 9.03 -18.17 13.84
C PRO A 320 10.54 -18.28 13.91
N SER A 321 11.11 -18.09 15.10
CA SER A 321 12.52 -18.40 15.32
C SER A 321 12.76 -19.85 14.88
N PRO A 322 13.84 -20.16 14.14
CA PRO A 322 14.14 -21.53 13.80
C PRO A 322 14.19 -22.32 15.10
N MET A 323 13.20 -23.18 15.34
CA MET A 323 13.32 -24.20 16.37
C MET A 323 14.63 -24.90 16.08
N SER A 324 15.51 -24.99 17.08
CA SER A 324 16.64 -25.91 17.07
C SER A 324 16.10 -27.25 16.59
N ALA A 325 16.36 -27.57 15.33
CA ALA A 325 16.02 -28.87 14.79
C ALA A 325 16.64 -29.90 15.74
N PRO A 326 15.94 -30.98 16.13
CA PRO A 326 16.59 -32.05 16.88
C PRO A 326 17.85 -32.41 16.11
N VAL A 327 19.00 -32.32 16.80
CA VAL A 327 20.32 -32.57 16.23
C VAL A 327 20.26 -33.96 15.61
N ALA A 328 20.11 -34.02 14.29
CA ALA A 328 20.35 -35.24 13.56
C ALA A 328 21.83 -35.54 13.80
N VAL A 329 22.11 -36.60 14.56
CA VAL A 329 23.46 -37.08 14.84
C VAL A 329 24.11 -37.40 13.49
N ARG A 330 24.79 -36.42 12.90
CA ARG A 330 25.63 -36.62 11.73
C ARG A 330 26.85 -37.40 12.21
N ARG A 331 26.91 -38.68 11.84
CA ARG A 331 28.14 -39.45 11.88
C ARG A 331 29.22 -38.67 11.12
N THR A 332 30.31 -38.41 11.82
CA THR A 332 31.50 -37.71 11.33
C THR A 332 32.15 -38.51 10.20
N GLY A 333 32.05 -38.02 8.98
CA GLY A 333 32.89 -38.42 7.85
C GLY A 333 33.78 -37.24 7.46
N ALA A 334 35.10 -37.40 7.60
CA ALA A 334 36.09 -36.37 7.32
C ALA A 334 36.04 -35.87 5.86
N PRO A 335 36.30 -34.58 5.59
CA PRO A 335 36.28 -34.04 4.24
C PRO A 335 37.48 -34.51 3.43
N ARG A 336 37.22 -35.05 2.23
CA ARG A 336 38.23 -35.22 1.18
C ARG A 336 38.27 -33.96 0.31
N VAL A 337 39.47 -33.46 0.07
CA VAL A 337 39.78 -32.39 -0.87
C VAL A 337 39.59 -32.92 -2.30
N ALA A 338 38.92 -32.15 -3.16
CA ALA A 338 38.89 -32.38 -4.60
C ALA A 338 39.39 -31.12 -5.30
N VAL A 339 40.47 -31.29 -6.07
CA VAL A 339 41.05 -30.32 -7.01
C VAL A 339 40.72 -30.82 -8.43
N GLY A 340 40.45 -29.90 -9.35
CA GLY A 340 40.45 -30.13 -10.80
C GLY A 340 39.30 -29.37 -11.49
N SER A 341 39.46 -28.77 -12.65
CA SER A 341 40.60 -28.53 -13.56
C SER A 341 40.21 -27.39 -14.49
#